data_AF-A0A453F906-F1
#
_entry.id   AF-A0A453F906-F1
#
_cell.length_a   1.000
_cell.length_b   1.000
_cell.length_c   1.000
_cell.angle_alpha   90.00
_cell.angle_beta   90.00
_cell.angle_gamma   90.00
#
_symmetry.space_group_name_H-M   'P 1'
#
loop_
_entity.id
_entity.type
_entity.pdbx_description
1 polymer ?
#
loop_
_entity_poly.entity_id
_entity_poly.type
_entity_poly.pdbx_seq_one_letter_code
_entity_poly.pdbx_strand_id
1 'polypeptide(L)' 'GLQRCGKSCRLRWINYLRPDLKRGSFSQEEEALIVDLHRVLGNRVGPDSQAPAWQNGQ' A
#
# COMPACT_ATOMS: atom_id res chain seq x y z
N GLY A 1 -2.05 -12.07 -26.84
CA GLY A 1 -1.84 -11.14 -25.70
C GLY A 1 -2.80 -11.52 -24.59
N LEU A 2 -2.34 -11.53 -23.33
CA LEU A 2 -3.17 -11.90 -22.17
C LEU A 2 -4.41 -10.98 -22.10
N GLN A 3 -5.62 -11.55 -22.13
CA GLN A 3 -6.87 -10.82 -22.04
C GLN A 3 -6.92 -10.04 -20.72
N ARG A 4 -7.00 -8.71 -20.80
CA ARG A 4 -7.02 -7.90 -19.58
C ARG A 4 -8.44 -7.89 -19.01
N CYS A 5 -8.61 -8.39 -17.79
CA CYS A 5 -9.87 -8.25 -17.08
C CYS A 5 -9.98 -6.86 -16.45
N GLY A 6 -11.21 -6.36 -16.28
CA GLY A 6 -11.47 -5.03 -15.71
C GLY A 6 -10.81 -4.83 -14.34
N LYS A 7 -10.75 -5.89 -13.51
CA LYS A 7 -10.06 -5.87 -12.20
C LYS A 7 -8.56 -5.59 -12.34
N SER A 8 -7.88 -6.27 -13.28
CA SER A 8 -6.44 -6.06 -13.52
C SER A 8 -6.17 -4.67 -14.09
N CYS A 9 -7.01 -4.20 -15.03
CA CYS A 9 -6.90 -2.84 -15.57
C CYS A 9 -7.06 -1.78 -14.49
N ARG A 10 -8.09 -1.93 -13.63
CA ARG A 10 -8.34 -0.99 -12.53
C ARG A 10 -7.20 -0.98 -11.51
N LEU A 11 -6.71 -2.15 -11.09
CA LEU A 11 -5.56 -2.25 -10.19
C LEU A 11 -4.30 -1.63 -10.79
N ARG A 12 -4.06 -1.86 -12.09
CA ARG A 12 -2.92 -1.26 -12.79
C ARG A 12 -3.03 0.26 -12.86
N TRP A 13 -4.21 0.79 -13.14
CA TRP A 13 -4.43 2.24 -13.15
C TRP A 13 -4.11 2.86 -11.80
N ILE A 14 -4.74 2.35 -10.74
CA ILE A 14 -4.61 2.91 -9.38
C ILE A 14 -3.18 2.84 -8.86
N ASN A 15 -2.49 1.71 -9.07
CA ASN A 15 -1.16 1.50 -8.48
C ASN A 15 0.01 1.95 -9.35
N TYR A 16 -0.20 2.19 -10.64
CA TYR A 16 0.92 2.44 -11.55
C TYR A 16 0.71 3.50 -12.62
N LEU A 17 -0.51 3.77 -13.10
CA LEU A 17 -0.69 4.66 -14.26
C LEU A 17 -1.34 6.00 -13.92
N ARG A 18 -1.98 6.10 -12.76
CA ARG A 18 -2.60 7.33 -12.27
C ARG A 18 -1.55 8.46 -12.18
N PRO A 19 -1.75 9.62 -12.84
CA PRO A 19 -0.71 10.65 -13.01
C PRO A 19 -0.38 11.39 -11.69
N ASP A 20 -1.36 11.50 -10.81
CA ASP A 20 -1.23 12.09 -9.47
C ASP A 20 -0.70 11.10 -8.42
N LEU A 21 -0.34 9.87 -8.83
CA LEU A 21 0.32 8.92 -7.94
C LEU A 21 1.78 9.36 -7.70
N LYS A 22 2.07 9.83 -6.49
CA LYS A 22 3.44 10.08 -6.05
C LYS A 22 4.26 8.78 -6.09
N ARG A 23 5.49 8.87 -6.60
CA ARG A 23 6.44 7.74 -6.70
C ARG A 23 7.69 8.08 -5.91
N GLY A 24 8.33 7.04 -5.35
CA GLY A 24 9.51 7.18 -4.50
C GLY A 24 9.21 6.82 -3.06
N SER A 25 10.19 7.05 -2.19
CA SER A 25 10.04 6.85 -0.75
C SER A 25 9.09 7.87 -0.15
N PHE A 26 8.43 7.49 0.95
CA PHE A 26 7.66 8.43 1.76
C PHE A 26 8.59 9.42 2.46
N SER A 27 8.10 10.62 2.73
CA SER A 27 8.78 11.52 3.67
C SER A 27 8.59 11.02 5.11
N GLN A 28 9.43 11.48 6.03
CA GLN A 28 9.34 11.09 7.44
C GLN A 28 7.97 11.47 8.04
N GLU A 29 7.40 12.59 7.61
CA GLU A 29 6.07 13.05 8.03
C GLU A 29 4.96 12.17 7.44
N GLU A 30 5.09 11.77 6.17
CA GLU A 30 4.15 10.85 5.53
C GLU A 30 4.19 9.47 6.21
N GLU A 31 5.37 8.96 6.57
CA GLU A 31 5.53 7.71 7.32
C GLU A 31 4.89 7.76 8.70
N ALA A 32 5.16 8.83 9.46
CA ALA A 32 4.56 9.02 10.78
C ALA A 32 3.02 9.06 10.71
N LEU A 33 2.49 9.79 9.72
CA LEU A 33 1.05 9.89 9.50
C LEU A 33 0.44 8.53 9.12
N ILE A 34 1.12 7.74 8.28
CA ILE A 34 0.68 6.39 7.91
C ILE A 34 0.57 5.50 9.16
N VAL A 35 1.57 5.54 10.06
CA VAL A 35 1.58 4.75 11.29
C VAL A 35 0.46 5.18 12.23
N ASP A 36 0.26 6.48 12.42
CA ASP A 36 -0.80 7.01 13.30
C ASP A 36 -2.19 6.64 12.78
N LEU A 37 -2.43 6.83 11.49
CA LEU A 37 -3.70 6.44 10.86
C LEU A 37 -3.91 4.94 10.95
N HIS A 38 -2.86 4.13 10.76
CA HIS A 38 -2.96 2.68 10.90
C HIS A 38 -3.30 2.25 12.33
N ARG A 39 -2.76 2.93 13.35
CA ARG A 39 -3.13 2.66 14.76
C ARG A 39 -4.60 2.96 15.03
N VAL A 40 -5.12 4.06 14.50
CA VAL A 40 -6.50 4.51 14.73
C VAL A 40 -7.52 3.69 13.94
N LEU A 41 -7.20 3.37 12.68
CA LEU A 41 -8.16 2.77 11.74
C LEU A 41 -7.96 1.26 11.54
N GLY A 42 -6.76 0.74 11.82
CA GLY A 42 -6.34 -0.63 11.52
C GLY A 42 -6.27 -0.91 10.01
N ASN A 43 -5.65 -2.03 9.63
CA ASN A 43 -5.85 -2.62 8.30
C ASN A 43 -6.59 -3.94 8.45
N ARG A 44 -7.56 -4.20 7.57
CA ARG A 44 -8.01 -5.58 7.31
C ARG A 44 -6.98 -6.26 6.43
N VAL A 45 -5.91 -6.72 7.06
CA VAL A 45 -4.98 -7.66 6.44
C VAL A 45 -5.69 -9.00 6.31
N GLY A 46 -5.56 -9.68 5.17
CA GLY A 46 -6.16 -11.00 4.96
C GLY A 46 -5.63 -12.01 5.99
N PRO A 47 -6.31 -13.16 6.15
CA PRO A 47 -6.02 -14.12 7.23
C PRO A 47 -4.57 -14.62 7.31
N ASP A 48 -3.75 -14.45 6.27
CA ASP A 48 -2.37 -14.93 6.20
C ASP A 48 -1.29 -13.90 6.59
N SER A 49 -1.68 -12.80 7.23
CA SER A 49 -0.76 -11.67 7.47
C SER A 49 -0.25 -11.67 8.92
N GLN A 50 0.77 -12.49 9.19
CA GLN A 50 1.61 -12.31 10.38
C GLN A 50 2.18 -10.87 10.36
N ALA A 51 2.23 -10.22 11.52
CA ALA A 51 2.67 -8.83 11.71
C ALA A 51 3.90 -8.44 10.85
N PRO A 52 3.99 -7.20 10.36
CA PRO A 52 5.03 -6.82 9.42
C PRO A 52 6.41 -6.83 10.08
N ALA A 53 7.39 -7.44 9.39
CA ALA A 53 8.75 -7.70 9.87
C ALA A 53 9.58 -6.45 10.22
N TRP A 54 9.10 -5.23 9.92
CA TRP A 54 9.78 -3.97 10.26
C TRP A 54 9.76 -3.63 11.76
N GLN A 55 8.96 -4.34 12.58
CA GLN A 55 8.92 -4.14 14.03
C GLN A 55 10.05 -4.87 14.79
N ASN A 56 10.78 -5.77 14.14
CA ASN A 56 11.94 -6.42 14.73
C ASN A 56 13.19 -5.86 14.06
N GLY A 57 13.73 -4.79 14.63
CA GLY A 57 15.04 -4.27 14.25
C GLY A 57 16.13 -5.33 14.46
N GLN A 58 16.48 -5.99 13.35
CA GLN A 58 17.83 -6.38 12.96
C GLN A 58 18.05 -5.84 11.55
#